data_AF-A0A9D0P1U5-F1
#
_entry.id   AF-A0A9D0P1U5-F1
#
_cell.length_a   1.000
_cell.length_b   1.000
_cell.length_c   1.000
_cell.angle_alpha   90.00
_cell.angle_beta   90.00
_cell.angle_gamma   90.00
#
_symmetry.space_group_name_H-M   'P 1'
#
loop_
_entity.id
_entity.type
_entity.pdbx_description
1 polymer ?
#
loop_
_entity_poly.entity_id
_entity_poly.type
_entity_poly.pdbx_seq_one_letter_code
_entity_poly.pdbx_strand_id
1 'polypeptide(L)' 'MGIWEQVGLAAVAIAVLVFFGPGVNRMLKDSRKGSRADWLGVAFPIGLVILFVLVLIMLVRH' A
#
# COMPACT_ATOMS: atom_id res chain seq x y z
N MET A 1 -29.58 17.05 -17.98
CA MET A 1 -28.78 17.87 -17.06
C MET A 1 -28.71 19.29 -17.60
N GLY A 2 -29.04 20.29 -16.79
CA GLY A 2 -29.02 21.70 -17.22
C GLY A 2 -27.61 22.30 -17.15
N ILE A 3 -27.35 23.37 -17.92
CA ILE A 3 -26.02 24.02 -17.95
C ILE A 3 -25.57 24.49 -16.55
N TRP A 4 -26.50 24.98 -15.73
CA TRP A 4 -26.25 25.45 -14.37
C TRP A 4 -25.94 24.30 -13.40
N GLU A 5 -26.57 23.16 -13.58
CA GLU A 5 -26.29 21.93 -12.82
C GLU A 5 -24.89 21.40 -13.14
N GLN A 6 -24.50 21.44 -14.42
CA GLN A 6 -23.16 21.03 -14.86
C GLN A 6 -22.07 21.95 -14.30
N VAL A 7 -22.31 23.27 -14.27
CA VAL A 7 -21.39 24.24 -13.65
C VAL A 7 -21.31 24.04 -12.14
N GLY A 8 -22.44 23.79 -11.47
CA GLY A 8 -22.48 23.47 -10.04
C GLY A 8 -21.67 22.22 -9.70
N LEU A 9 -21.82 21.15 -10.50
CA LEU A 9 -21.05 19.91 -10.34
C LEU A 9 -19.55 20.14 -10.57
N ALA A 10 -19.17 20.95 -11.56
CA ALA A 10 -17.78 21.29 -11.80
C ALA A 10 -17.16 22.07 -10.64
N ALA A 11 -17.90 23.04 -10.08
CA ALA A 11 -17.45 23.80 -8.91
C ALA A 11 -17.27 22.91 -7.67
N VAL A 12 -18.18 21.97 -7.44
CA VAL A 12 -18.06 20.99 -6.34
C VAL A 12 -16.86 20.08 -6.55
N ALA A 13 -16.62 19.59 -7.78
CA ALA A 13 -15.46 18.76 -8.08
C ALA A 13 -14.14 19.49 -7.79
N ILE A 14 -14.03 20.77 -8.18
CA ILE A 14 -12.87 21.60 -7.90
C ILE A 14 -12.71 21.81 -6.39
N ALA A 15 -13.80 22.13 -5.67
CA ALA A 15 -13.76 22.29 -4.23
C ALA A 15 -13.28 21.01 -3.53
N VAL A 16 -13.77 19.84 -3.94
CA VAL A 16 -13.33 18.56 -3.38
C VAL A 16 -11.84 18.35 -3.61
N LEU A 17 -11.32 18.62 -4.81
CA LEU A 17 -9.89 18.47 -5.11
C LEU A 17 -9.03 19.44 -4.28
N VAL A 18 -9.47 20.68 -4.07
CA VAL A 18 -8.72 21.68 -3.31
C VAL A 18 -8.75 21.40 -1.80
N PHE A 19 -9.90 21.00 -1.24
CA PHE A 19 -10.03 20.74 0.19
C PHE A 19 -9.52 19.35 0.60
N PHE A 20 -9.82 18.30 -0.18
CA PHE A 20 -9.47 16.92 0.17
C PHE A 20 -8.19 16.42 -0.51
N GLY A 21 -7.81 16.97 -1.66
CA GLY A 21 -6.56 16.63 -2.35
C GLY A 21 -5.29 16.76 -1.48
N PRO A 22 -5.08 17.86 -0.72
CA PRO A 22 -3.90 17.97 0.15
C PRO A 22 -3.93 16.95 1.30
N GLY A 23 -5.12 16.61 1.81
CA GLY A 23 -5.31 15.57 2.83
C GLY A 23 -4.91 14.19 2.31
N VAL A 24 -5.37 13.82 1.11
CA VAL A 24 -4.99 12.56 0.44
C VAL A 24 -3.48 12.51 0.19
N ASN A 25 -2.88 13.60 -0.30
CA ASN A 25 -1.43 13.66 -0.52
C ASN A 25 -0.63 13.51 0.79
N ARG A 26 -1.14 14.08 1.89
CA ARG A 26 -0.53 13.91 3.22
C ARG A 26 -0.66 12.48 3.72
N MET A 27 -1.82 11.86 3.58
CA MET A 27 -2.03 10.44 3.93
C MET A 27 -1.16 9.50 3.09
N LEU A 28 -0.92 9.81 1.81
CA LEU A 28 -0.03 9.02 0.96
C LEU A 28 1.44 9.19 1.34
N LYS A 29 1.84 10.38 1.82
CA LYS A 29 3.19 10.65 2.33
C LYS A 29 3.43 10.04 3.72
N ASP A 30 2.43 10.13 4.60
CA ASP A 30 2.44 9.57 5.96
C ASP A 30 2.05 8.08 5.98
N SER A 31 1.62 7.51 4.86
CA SER A 31 1.46 6.07 4.75
C SER A 31 2.83 5.42 4.91
N ARG A 32 2.93 4.45 5.83
CA ARG A 32 4.14 3.64 6.01
C ARG A 32 4.39 2.87 4.71
N LYS A 33 5.12 3.50 3.78
CA LYS A 33 5.76 2.80 2.67
C LYS A 33 6.74 1.87 3.33
N GLY A 34 6.40 0.57 3.39
CA GLY A 34 7.22 -0.45 4.03
C GLY A 34 8.68 -0.26 3.63
N SER A 35 9.52 0.08 4.61
CA SER A 35 10.93 0.36 4.39
C SER A 35 11.62 -0.90 3.92
N ARG A 36 12.77 -0.78 3.24
CA ARG A 36 13.62 -1.93 2.92
C ARG A 36 13.93 -2.78 4.17
N ALA A 37 13.97 -2.15 5.35
CA ALA A 37 14.10 -2.82 6.64
C ALA A 37 12.87 -3.67 7.01
N ASP A 38 11.65 -3.22 6.70
CA ASP A 38 10.42 -3.99 6.96
C ASP A 38 10.37 -5.24 6.08
N TRP A 39 10.78 -5.11 4.82
CA TRP A 39 10.91 -6.23 3.89
C TRP A 39 12.00 -7.23 4.31
N LEU A 40 13.13 -6.73 4.83
CA LEU A 40 14.17 -7.58 5.41
C LEU A 40 13.69 -8.30 6.68
N GLY A 41 12.91 -7.61 7.53
CA GLY A 41 12.31 -8.17 8.73
C GLY A 41 11.33 -9.31 8.44
N VAL A 42 10.63 -9.26 7.31
CA VAL A 42 9.76 -10.35 6.83
C VAL A 42 10.54 -11.44 6.08
N ALA A 43 11.60 -11.08 5.36
CA ALA A 43 12.41 -12.04 4.62
C ALA A 43 13.15 -13.04 5.52
N PHE A 44 13.60 -12.61 6.71
CA PHE A 44 14.30 -13.48 7.65
C PHE A 44 13.46 -14.68 8.15
N PRO A 45 12.25 -14.50 8.72
CA PRO A 45 11.42 -15.63 9.14
C PRO A 45 10.99 -16.52 7.97
N ILE A 46 10.72 -15.95 6.79
CA ILE A 46 10.40 -16.74 5.59
C ILE A 46 11.58 -17.63 5.19
N GLY A 47 12.79 -17.07 5.15
CA GLY A 47 14.02 -17.82 4.85
C GLY A 47 14.26 -18.96 5.85
N LEU A 48 13.99 -18.72 7.13
CA LEU A 48 14.09 -19.73 8.17
C LEU A 48 13.10 -20.89 7.94
N VAL A 49 11.84 -20.59 7.59
CA VAL A 49 10.82 -21.60 7.29
C VAL A 49 11.22 -22.43 6.06
N ILE A 50 11.70 -21.77 5.00
CA ILE A 50 12.17 -22.47 3.78
C ILE A 50 13.33 -23.40 4.13
N LEU A 51 14.32 -22.91 4.88
CA LEU A 51 15.47 -23.72 5.30
C LEU A 51 15.04 -24.93 6.13
N PHE A 52 14.12 -24.74 7.07
CA PHE A 52 13.58 -25.81 7.89
C PHE A 52 12.90 -26.90 7.04
N VAL A 53 12.06 -26.51 6.08
CA VAL A 53 11.41 -27.46 5.16
C VAL A 53 12.43 -28.23 4.32
N LEU A 54 13.48 -27.56 3.82
CA LEU A 54 14.55 -28.22 3.07
C LEU A 54 15.30 -29.26 3.93
N VAL A 55 15.58 -28.95 5.20
CA VAL A 55 16.19 -29.89 6.14
C VAL A 55 15.28 -31.10 6.35
N LEU A 56 13.97 -30.90 6.55
CA LEU A 56 13.01 -32.00 6.68
C LEU A 56 12.99 -32.89 5.43
N ILE A 57 12.96 -32.29 4.23
CA ILE A 57 13.01 -33.03 2.97
C ILE A 57 14.30 -33.85 2.87
N MET A 58 15.44 -33.26 3.23
CA MET A 58 16.73 -33.94 3.17
C MET A 58 16.81 -35.12 4.16
N LEU A 59 16.22 -34.97 5.35
CA LEU A 59 16.16 -36.01 6.37
C LEU A 59 15.26 -37.18 5.98
N VAL A 60 14.17 -36.93 5.25
CA VAL A 60 13.22 -37.96 4.82
C VAL A 60 13.63 -38.63 3.52
N ARG A 61 14.32 -37.91 2.63
CA ARG A 61 14.75 -38.42 1.33
C ARG A 61 16.01 -39.29 1.42
N HIS A 62 16.75 -39.24 2.53
CA HIS A 62 17.91 -40.07 2.81
C HIS A 62 17.53 -41.26 3.69
#